data_AF-A0A661Y1G5-F1
#
_entry.id   AF-A0A661Y1G5-F1
#
_cell.length_a   1.000
_cell.length_b   1.000
_cell.length_c   1.000
_cell.angle_alpha   90.00
_cell.angle_beta   90.00
_cell.angle_gamma   90.00
#
_symmetry.space_group_name_H-M   'P 1'
#
loop_
_entity.id
_entity.type
_entity.pdbx_description
1 polymer ?
#
loop_
_entity_poly.entity_id
_entity_poly.type
_entity_poly.pdbx_seq_one_letter_code
_entity_poly.pdbx_strand_id
1 'polypeptide(L)'
;MNLSNKEKKDLRFKELNKALLSKDPGELRITLKEIEKEDDVRLIKPLIELGKRNRHINVQLEIRQLLYNLKLTKGHTIILDELKNMDADPFRAVLLATVWNANISALDHLDLFVKLAIEGSFEESIECLTVIEETEGVIVEEQVLESLLMLKEYLQNEDNNSLDKTPVIKDILIKIEEIERLHQ
;
A
#
# COMPACT_ATOMS: atom_id res chain seq x y z
N MET A 1 -11.40 -10.20 39.42
CA MET A 1 -10.33 -10.84 38.64
C MET A 1 -9.62 -9.77 37.84
N ASN A 2 -8.28 -9.71 37.91
CA ASN A 2 -7.50 -8.83 37.05
C ASN A 2 -7.32 -9.50 35.69
N LEU A 3 -7.64 -8.78 34.61
CA LEU A 3 -7.41 -9.26 33.24
C LEU A 3 -5.91 -9.48 33.00
N SER A 4 -5.57 -10.54 32.28
CA SER A 4 -4.24 -10.76 31.71
C SER A 4 -3.90 -9.66 30.68
N ASN A 5 -2.61 -9.48 30.39
CA ASN A 5 -2.17 -8.51 29.37
C ASN A 5 -2.76 -8.81 27.98
N LYS A 6 -2.94 -10.09 27.64
CA LYS A 6 -3.59 -10.50 26.39
C LYS A 6 -5.06 -10.06 26.35
N GLU A 7 -5.81 -10.36 27.40
CA GLU A 7 -7.23 -9.97 27.49
C GLU A 7 -7.43 -8.45 27.46
N LYS A 8 -6.50 -7.69 28.06
CA LYS A 8 -6.50 -6.22 27.96
C LYS A 8 -6.28 -5.73 26.53
N LYS A 9 -5.28 -6.27 25.80
CA LYS A 9 -5.05 -5.93 24.38
C LYS A 9 -6.25 -6.31 23.51
N ASP A 10 -6.87 -7.47 23.74
CA ASP A 10 -8.06 -7.91 23.00
C ASP A 10 -9.27 -7.02 23.25
N LEU A 11 -9.49 -6.61 24.51
CA LEU A 11 -10.56 -5.67 24.84
C LEU A 11 -10.32 -4.30 24.20
N ARG A 12 -9.08 -3.80 24.27
CA ARG A 12 -8.70 -2.52 23.67
C ARG A 12 -8.87 -2.51 22.16
N PHE A 13 -8.43 -3.57 21.48
CA PHE A 13 -8.66 -3.73 20.05
C PHE A 13 -10.15 -3.71 19.70
N LYS A 14 -10.99 -4.44 20.44
CA LYS A 14 -12.44 -4.47 20.20
C LYS A 14 -13.10 -3.10 20.39
N GLU A 15 -12.68 -2.36 21.41
CA GLU A 15 -13.15 -1.00 21.70
C GLU A 15 -12.83 -0.06 20.52
N LEU A 16 -11.56 0.02 20.12
CA LEU A 16 -11.11 0.89 19.04
C LEU A 16 -11.71 0.49 17.69
N ASN A 17 -11.76 -0.81 17.38
CA ASN A 17 -12.38 -1.30 16.14
C ASN A 17 -13.88 -0.95 16.07
N LYS A 18 -14.58 -0.99 17.21
CA LYS A 18 -15.98 -0.56 17.28
C LYS A 18 -16.10 0.96 17.10
N ALA A 19 -15.21 1.75 17.72
CA ALA A 19 -15.23 3.21 17.61
C ALA A 19 -14.98 3.70 16.18
N LEU A 20 -14.16 2.98 15.39
CA LEU A 20 -13.97 3.24 13.96
C LEU A 20 -15.23 3.05 13.09
N LEU A 21 -16.31 2.47 13.63
CA LEU A 21 -17.62 2.38 12.96
C LEU A 21 -18.48 3.64 13.13
N SER A 22 -18.02 4.63 13.92
CA SER A 22 -18.75 5.88 14.08
C SER A 22 -18.96 6.59 12.73
N LYS A 23 -20.09 7.30 12.61
CA LYS A 23 -20.39 8.19 11.48
C LYS A 23 -20.01 9.64 11.77
N ASP A 24 -19.71 9.96 13.03
CA ASP A 24 -19.32 11.31 13.43
C ASP A 24 -17.82 11.55 13.15
N PRO A 25 -17.46 12.54 12.31
CA PRO A 25 -16.06 12.83 12.03
C PRO A 25 -15.26 13.26 13.28
N GLY A 26 -15.88 13.88 14.27
CA GLY A 26 -15.22 14.27 15.52
C GLY A 26 -14.81 13.05 16.35
N GLU A 27 -15.74 12.12 16.57
CA GLU A 27 -15.49 10.85 17.25
C GLU A 27 -14.45 9.99 16.53
N LEU A 28 -14.50 9.92 15.20
CA LEU A 28 -13.50 9.21 14.41
C LEU A 28 -12.11 9.80 14.62
N ARG A 29 -11.96 11.13 14.58
CA ARG A 29 -10.65 11.78 14.81
C ARG A 29 -10.11 11.58 16.22
N ILE A 30 -10.98 11.56 17.23
CA ILE A 30 -10.58 11.20 18.60
C ILE A 30 -10.04 9.76 18.62
N THR A 31 -10.77 8.84 17.99
CA THR A 31 -10.37 7.43 17.89
C THR A 31 -9.04 7.25 17.16
N LEU A 32 -8.82 7.96 16.05
CA LEU A 32 -7.56 7.90 15.28
C LEU A 32 -6.36 8.35 16.12
N LYS A 33 -6.51 9.41 16.94
CA LYS A 33 -5.48 9.85 17.89
C LYS A 33 -5.21 8.86 19.02
N GLU A 34 -6.19 8.04 19.38
CA GLU A 34 -5.97 6.94 20.32
C GLU A 34 -5.19 5.81 19.66
N ILE A 35 -5.55 5.44 18.44
CA ILE A 35 -4.88 4.40 17.64
C ILE A 35 -3.41 4.73 17.40
N GLU A 36 -3.04 6.00 17.22
CA GLU A 36 -1.64 6.44 17.07
C GLU A 36 -0.73 5.96 18.21
N LYS A 37 -1.29 5.73 19.39
CA LYS A 37 -0.57 5.32 20.60
C LYS A 37 -0.49 3.80 20.77
N GLU A 38 -1.17 3.05 19.90
CA GLU A 38 -1.27 1.60 19.97
C GLU A 38 -0.21 0.92 19.08
N ASP A 39 0.28 -0.25 19.50
CA ASP A 39 1.22 -1.08 18.74
C ASP A 39 0.56 -2.29 18.06
N ASP A 40 -0.77 -2.34 18.08
CA ASP A 40 -1.56 -3.50 17.65
C ASP A 40 -1.79 -3.49 16.14
N VAL A 41 -1.00 -4.29 15.41
CA VAL A 41 -1.08 -4.45 13.94
C VAL A 41 -2.46 -4.88 13.45
N ARG A 42 -3.32 -5.44 14.31
CA ARG A 42 -4.70 -5.79 13.95
C ARG A 42 -5.54 -4.56 13.58
N LEU A 43 -5.14 -3.37 14.01
CA LEU A 43 -5.81 -2.10 13.68
C LEU A 43 -5.54 -1.62 12.25
N ILE A 44 -4.55 -2.18 11.54
CA ILE A 44 -4.24 -1.79 10.16
C ILE A 44 -5.44 -2.04 9.23
N LYS A 45 -5.99 -3.26 9.21
CA LYS A 45 -7.15 -3.56 8.34
C LYS A 45 -8.37 -2.66 8.64
N PRO A 46 -8.79 -2.46 9.91
CA PRO A 46 -9.82 -1.47 10.25
C PRO A 46 -9.55 -0.05 9.75
N LEU A 47 -8.30 0.42 9.78
CA LEU A 47 -7.93 1.75 9.26
C LEU A 47 -8.09 1.81 7.73
N ILE A 48 -7.65 0.77 7.02
CA ILE A 48 -7.82 0.66 5.56
C ILE A 48 -9.31 0.66 5.19
N GLU A 49 -10.11 -0.14 5.88
CA GLU A 49 -11.56 -0.22 5.66
C GLU A 49 -12.27 1.11 5.96
N LEU A 50 -11.82 1.84 6.98
CA LEU A 50 -12.32 3.19 7.23
C LEU A 50 -11.91 4.14 6.09
N GLY A 51 -10.68 4.05 5.61
CA GLY A 51 -10.17 4.82 4.48
C GLY A 51 -10.99 4.63 3.21
N LYS A 52 -11.31 3.39 2.87
CA LYS A 52 -12.13 3.02 1.71
C LYS A 52 -13.56 3.55 1.77
N ARG A 53 -14.19 3.62 2.95
CA ARG A 53 -15.60 4.03 3.08
C ARG A 53 -15.82 5.50 3.47
N ASN A 54 -14.84 6.16 4.09
CA ASN A 54 -14.99 7.53 4.58
C ASN A 54 -14.56 8.53 3.50
N ARG A 55 -15.21 9.70 3.40
CA ARG A 55 -14.83 10.77 2.45
C ARG A 55 -14.56 12.11 3.13
N HIS A 56 -14.61 12.17 4.45
CA HIS A 56 -14.38 13.40 5.21
C HIS A 56 -12.89 13.74 5.20
N ILE A 57 -12.54 14.92 4.67
CA ILE A 57 -11.16 15.32 4.40
C ILE A 57 -10.23 15.19 5.61
N ASN A 58 -10.65 15.66 6.80
CA ASN A 58 -9.80 15.59 8.00
C ASN A 58 -9.63 14.17 8.53
N VAL A 59 -10.62 13.29 8.31
CA VAL A 59 -10.52 11.88 8.71
C VAL A 59 -9.55 11.17 7.76
N GLN A 60 -9.68 11.43 6.46
CA GLN A 60 -8.78 10.91 5.43
C GLN A 60 -7.31 11.33 5.65
N LEU A 61 -7.07 12.59 6.00
CA LEU A 61 -5.73 13.09 6.33
C LEU A 61 -5.14 12.39 7.55
N GLU A 62 -5.93 12.19 8.60
CA GLU A 62 -5.46 11.49 9.81
C GLU A 62 -5.19 10.00 9.55
N ILE A 63 -6.03 9.32 8.75
CA ILE A 63 -5.78 7.92 8.37
C ILE A 63 -4.48 7.81 7.56
N ARG A 64 -4.27 8.68 6.57
CA ARG A 64 -3.02 8.72 5.79
C ARG A 64 -1.81 8.90 6.69
N GLN A 65 -1.85 9.89 7.57
CA GLN A 65 -0.76 10.18 8.48
C GLN A 65 -0.47 9.00 9.41
N LEU A 66 -1.50 8.33 9.93
CA LEU A 66 -1.33 7.12 10.73
C LEU A 66 -0.65 6.03 9.92
N LEU A 67 -1.14 5.71 8.72
CA LEU A 67 -0.58 4.65 7.89
C LEU A 67 0.89 4.92 7.53
N TYR A 68 1.26 6.17 7.21
CA TYR A 68 2.65 6.56 6.93
C TYR A 68 3.54 6.48 8.18
N ASN A 69 2.98 6.82 9.35
CA ASN A 69 3.71 6.79 10.63
C ASN A 69 3.77 5.39 11.24
N LEU A 70 3.04 4.41 10.71
CA LEU A 70 3.12 3.05 11.21
C LEU A 70 4.57 2.60 11.06
N LYS A 71 5.21 2.31 12.19
CA LYS A 71 6.52 1.66 12.22
C LYS A 71 6.31 0.21 11.77
N LEU A 72 6.13 0.00 10.45
CA LEU A 72 5.61 -1.20 9.80
C LEU A 72 6.53 -2.43 9.84
N THR A 73 7.49 -2.46 10.77
CA THR A 73 8.38 -3.62 11.00
C THR A 73 7.62 -4.94 11.20
N LYS A 74 6.32 -4.91 11.53
CA LYS A 74 5.45 -6.10 11.62
C LYS A 74 4.14 -6.03 10.82
N GLY A 75 3.88 -4.91 10.13
CA GLY A 75 2.59 -4.66 9.45
C GLY A 75 2.67 -4.67 7.93
N HIS A 76 3.87 -4.68 7.35
CA HIS A 76 4.07 -4.62 5.89
C HIS A 76 3.37 -5.77 5.17
N THR A 77 3.38 -6.99 5.72
CA THR A 77 2.68 -8.13 5.12
C THR A 77 1.17 -7.90 5.04
N ILE A 78 0.57 -7.23 6.03
CA ILE A 78 -0.85 -6.88 5.99
C ILE A 78 -1.13 -5.87 4.88
N ILE A 79 -0.26 -4.88 4.67
CA ILE A 79 -0.39 -3.89 3.59
C ILE A 79 -0.25 -4.56 2.23
N LEU A 80 0.77 -5.40 2.04
CA LEU A 80 1.03 -6.11 0.80
C LEU A 80 -0.09 -7.11 0.48
N ASP A 81 -0.57 -7.86 1.48
CA ASP A 81 -1.70 -8.76 1.32
C ASP A 81 -2.97 -7.99 0.94
N GLU A 82 -3.17 -6.80 1.50
CA GLU A 82 -4.33 -5.99 1.14
C GLU A 82 -4.21 -5.42 -0.28
N LEU A 83 -3.02 -4.91 -0.67
CA LEU A 83 -2.74 -4.47 -2.05
C LEU A 83 -3.00 -5.59 -3.08
N LYS A 84 -2.58 -6.82 -2.79
CA LYS A 84 -2.81 -8.00 -3.66
C LYS A 84 -4.29 -8.30 -3.90
N ASN A 85 -5.14 -8.03 -2.91
CA ASN A 85 -6.56 -8.39 -2.93
C ASN A 85 -7.48 -7.17 -3.14
N MET A 86 -6.91 -5.97 -3.29
CA MET A 86 -7.67 -4.74 -3.42
C MET A 86 -8.06 -4.48 -4.88
N ASP A 87 -9.37 -4.43 -5.12
CA ASP A 87 -9.96 -3.91 -6.37
C ASP A 87 -9.48 -2.47 -6.63
N ALA A 88 -9.69 -1.96 -7.85
CA ALA A 88 -9.41 -0.56 -8.17
C ALA A 88 -10.20 0.38 -7.23
N ASP A 89 -9.50 1.00 -6.28
CA ASP A 89 -10.03 1.94 -5.29
C ASP A 89 -9.05 3.13 -5.18
N PRO A 90 -9.54 4.39 -5.15
CA PRO A 90 -8.66 5.56 -4.98
C PRO A 90 -7.79 5.51 -3.70
N PHE A 91 -8.21 4.76 -2.69
CA PHE A 91 -7.44 4.56 -1.47
C PHE A 91 -6.20 3.66 -1.68
N ARG A 92 -6.11 2.94 -2.81
CA ARG A 92 -4.94 2.10 -3.14
C ARG A 92 -3.67 2.91 -3.29
N ALA A 93 -3.74 4.13 -3.85
CA ALA A 93 -2.62 5.06 -3.92
C ALA A 93 -2.06 5.41 -2.53
N VAL A 94 -2.93 5.54 -1.51
CA VAL A 94 -2.48 5.74 -0.11
C VAL A 94 -1.69 4.55 0.42
N LEU A 95 -2.10 3.33 0.08
CA LEU A 95 -1.38 2.13 0.50
C LEU A 95 -0.04 2.00 -0.22
N LEU A 96 0.02 2.31 -1.51
CA LEU A 96 1.27 2.36 -2.28
C LEU A 96 2.25 3.38 -1.69
N ALA A 97 1.78 4.60 -1.42
CA ALA A 97 2.59 5.61 -0.73
C ALA A 97 3.07 5.14 0.65
N THR A 98 2.24 4.36 1.36
CA THR A 98 2.61 3.78 2.65
C THR A 98 3.77 2.77 2.52
N VAL A 99 3.82 1.99 1.43
CA VAL A 99 4.91 1.04 1.15
C VAL A 99 6.24 1.76 1.08
N TRP A 100 6.32 2.83 0.28
CA TRP A 100 7.52 3.66 0.17
C TRP A 100 7.90 4.33 1.49
N ASN A 101 6.94 4.98 2.17
CA ASN A 101 7.20 5.64 3.47
C ASN A 101 7.76 4.67 4.54
N ALA A 102 7.42 3.38 4.45
CA ALA A 102 7.90 2.35 5.35
C ALA A 102 9.22 1.69 4.90
N ASN A 103 9.80 2.14 3.79
CA ASN A 103 11.01 1.59 3.18
C ASN A 103 10.91 0.07 2.94
N ILE A 104 9.75 -0.38 2.47
CA ILE A 104 9.50 -1.79 2.14
C ILE A 104 10.02 -2.03 0.72
N SER A 105 10.97 -2.96 0.58
CA SER A 105 11.49 -3.38 -0.72
C SER A 105 10.41 -4.03 -1.58
N ALA A 106 10.37 -3.67 -2.86
CA ALA A 106 9.50 -4.28 -3.86
C ALA A 106 10.04 -5.60 -4.41
N LEU A 107 11.31 -5.96 -4.19
CA LEU A 107 11.97 -7.03 -4.95
C LEU A 107 11.27 -8.41 -4.83
N ASP A 108 10.70 -8.72 -3.68
CA ASP A 108 9.95 -9.98 -3.46
C ASP A 108 8.54 -9.96 -4.06
N HIS A 109 8.06 -8.80 -4.50
CA HIS A 109 6.71 -8.54 -5.00
C HIS A 109 6.71 -7.59 -6.20
N LEU A 110 7.76 -7.62 -7.02
CA LEU A 110 7.94 -6.66 -8.11
C LEU A 110 6.80 -6.77 -9.12
N ASP A 111 6.36 -8.00 -9.38
CA ASP A 111 5.23 -8.33 -10.24
C ASP A 111 3.93 -7.63 -9.80
N LEU A 112 3.67 -7.57 -8.49
CA LEU A 112 2.51 -6.91 -7.91
C LEU A 112 2.52 -5.42 -8.23
N PHE A 113 3.63 -4.73 -8.01
CA PHE A 113 3.72 -3.29 -8.27
C PHE A 113 3.57 -2.98 -9.77
N VAL A 114 4.16 -3.81 -10.63
CA VAL A 114 3.99 -3.70 -12.08
C VAL A 114 2.53 -3.90 -12.49
N LYS A 115 1.88 -4.95 -11.97
CA LYS A 115 0.47 -5.21 -12.22
C LYS A 115 -0.40 -4.04 -11.77
N LEU A 116 -0.17 -3.51 -10.57
CA LEU A 116 -0.92 -2.38 -10.03
C LEU A 116 -0.73 -1.10 -10.86
N ALA A 117 0.47 -0.84 -11.39
CA ALA A 117 0.70 0.27 -12.32
C ALA A 117 -0.08 0.08 -13.65
N ILE A 118 -0.04 -1.14 -14.20
CA ILE A 118 -0.73 -1.50 -15.44
C ILE A 118 -2.26 -1.42 -15.31
N GLU A 119 -2.82 -1.82 -14.17
CA GLU A 119 -4.27 -1.87 -13.96
C GLU A 119 -4.84 -0.58 -13.34
N GLY A 120 -4.00 0.18 -12.62
CA GLY A 120 -4.41 1.34 -11.84
C GLY A 120 -4.53 2.65 -12.62
N SER A 121 -4.80 3.72 -11.87
CA SER A 121 -4.77 5.10 -12.33
C SER A 121 -3.35 5.60 -12.60
N PHE A 122 -3.24 6.80 -13.17
CA PHE A 122 -1.96 7.48 -13.33
C PHE A 122 -1.25 7.70 -11.99
N GLU A 123 -1.98 8.11 -10.95
CA GLU A 123 -1.45 8.32 -9.60
C GLU A 123 -0.87 7.02 -9.01
N GLU A 124 -1.59 5.90 -9.16
CA GLU A 124 -1.11 4.60 -8.72
C GLU A 124 0.14 4.14 -9.49
N SER A 125 0.23 4.46 -10.78
CA SER A 125 1.41 4.15 -11.59
C SER A 125 2.64 4.92 -11.10
N ILE A 126 2.46 6.19 -10.71
CA ILE A 126 3.54 7.01 -10.15
C ILE A 126 4.01 6.45 -8.80
N GLU A 127 3.09 6.10 -7.91
CA GLU A 127 3.46 5.52 -6.60
C GLU A 127 4.16 4.17 -6.77
N CYS A 128 3.72 3.32 -7.72
CA CYS A 128 4.42 2.08 -8.04
C CYS A 128 5.83 2.34 -8.58
N LEU A 129 5.99 3.32 -9.49
CA LEU A 129 7.30 3.71 -10.00
C LEU A 129 8.22 4.15 -8.84
N THR A 130 7.74 5.01 -7.94
CA THR A 130 8.53 5.48 -6.78
C THR A 130 8.99 4.32 -5.90
N VAL A 131 8.10 3.36 -5.59
CA VAL A 131 8.49 2.17 -4.81
C VAL A 131 9.56 1.34 -5.53
N ILE A 132 9.44 1.17 -6.86
CA ILE A 132 10.41 0.39 -7.66
C ILE A 132 11.74 1.13 -7.80
N GLU A 133 11.73 2.46 -7.92
CA GLU A 133 12.95 3.27 -8.06
C GLU A 133 13.84 3.20 -6.82
N GLU A 134 13.21 3.22 -5.65
CA GLU A 134 13.87 3.25 -4.35
C GLU A 134 14.10 1.85 -3.75
N THR A 135 13.69 0.80 -4.45
CA THR A 135 13.89 -0.56 -3.97
C THR A 135 15.38 -0.94 -4.01
N GLU A 136 15.88 -1.45 -2.89
CA GLU A 136 17.22 -2.01 -2.77
C GLU A 136 17.15 -3.44 -2.19
N GLY A 137 18.18 -4.24 -2.44
CA GLY A 137 18.33 -5.58 -1.86
C GLY A 137 18.69 -6.65 -2.88
N VAL A 138 18.43 -7.90 -2.50
CA VAL A 138 18.69 -9.09 -3.33
C VAL A 138 17.56 -9.23 -4.33
N ILE A 139 17.90 -9.30 -5.62
CA ILE A 139 16.92 -9.51 -6.68
C ILE A 139 16.35 -10.92 -6.63
N VAL A 140 15.05 -11.01 -6.90
CA VAL A 140 14.35 -12.25 -7.22
C VAL A 140 14.14 -12.33 -8.74
N GLU A 141 14.87 -13.21 -9.42
CA GLU A 141 14.88 -13.31 -10.90
C GLU A 141 13.47 -13.55 -11.47
N GLU A 142 12.69 -14.44 -10.86
CA GLU A 142 11.30 -14.72 -11.25
C GLU A 142 10.45 -13.44 -11.27
N GLN A 143 10.58 -12.61 -10.25
CA GLN A 143 9.84 -11.36 -10.11
C GLN A 143 10.21 -10.34 -11.21
N VAL A 144 11.49 -10.29 -11.60
CA VAL A 144 11.96 -9.45 -12.71
C VAL A 144 11.43 -9.94 -14.05
N LEU A 145 11.51 -11.25 -14.32
CA LEU A 145 11.08 -11.82 -15.60
C LEU A 145 9.57 -11.65 -15.82
N GLU A 146 8.75 -11.97 -14.81
CA GLU A 146 7.29 -11.78 -14.87
C GLU A 146 6.93 -10.30 -15.07
N SER A 147 7.63 -9.40 -14.38
CA SER A 147 7.46 -7.96 -14.54
C SER A 147 7.76 -7.48 -15.96
N LEU A 148 8.89 -7.90 -16.53
CA LEU A 148 9.26 -7.55 -17.91
C LEU A 148 8.26 -8.10 -18.93
N LEU A 149 7.72 -9.31 -18.71
CA LEU A 149 6.70 -9.89 -19.58
C LEU A 149 5.44 -9.02 -19.58
N MET A 150 4.88 -8.71 -18.40
CA MET A 150 3.67 -7.88 -18.28
C MET A 150 3.83 -6.50 -18.93
N LEU A 151 4.97 -5.84 -18.73
CA LEU A 151 5.24 -4.52 -19.29
C LEU A 151 5.34 -4.57 -20.82
N LYS A 152 6.01 -5.59 -21.37
CA LYS A 152 6.13 -5.77 -22.82
C LYS A 152 4.78 -6.06 -23.44
N GLU A 153 3.96 -6.92 -22.84
CA GLU A 153 2.59 -7.19 -23.29
C GLU A 153 1.73 -5.92 -23.27
N TYR A 154 1.79 -5.14 -22.20
CA TYR A 154 1.06 -3.88 -22.09
C TYR A 154 1.45 -2.88 -23.19
N LEU A 155 2.74 -2.72 -23.46
CA LEU A 155 3.26 -1.75 -24.43
C LEU A 155 3.12 -2.21 -25.89
N GLN A 156 2.97 -3.50 -26.14
CA GLN A 156 2.67 -4.04 -27.47
C GLN A 156 1.20 -3.91 -27.85
N ASN A 157 0.31 -3.77 -26.86
CA ASN A 157 -1.10 -3.56 -27.11
C ASN A 157 -1.36 -2.10 -27.56
N GLU A 158 -1.71 -1.93 -28.84
CA GLU A 158 -1.93 -0.61 -29.46
C GLU A 158 -3.01 0.22 -28.78
N ASP A 159 -4.01 -0.42 -28.16
CA ASP A 159 -5.08 0.27 -27.42
C ASP A 159 -4.53 1.09 -26.24
N ASN A 160 -3.39 0.67 -25.68
CA ASN A 160 -2.77 1.33 -24.54
C ASN A 160 -1.89 2.54 -24.92
N ASN A 161 -1.49 2.67 -26.19
CA ASN A 161 -0.52 3.68 -26.62
C ASN A 161 -1.00 5.13 -26.44
N SER A 162 -2.31 5.33 -26.35
CA SER A 162 -2.93 6.64 -26.15
C SER A 162 -3.21 6.99 -24.69
N LEU A 163 -2.95 6.08 -23.76
CA LEU A 163 -3.21 6.29 -22.34
C LEU A 163 -2.16 7.23 -21.72
N ASP A 164 -2.64 8.17 -20.90
CA ASP A 164 -1.79 9.18 -20.24
C ASP A 164 -0.68 8.59 -19.36
N LYS A 165 -0.84 7.34 -18.88
CA LYS A 165 0.14 6.65 -18.04
C LYS A 165 1.24 5.91 -18.80
N THR A 166 1.15 5.77 -20.11
CA THR A 166 2.13 5.05 -20.93
C THR A 166 3.58 5.53 -20.75
N PRO A 167 3.87 6.85 -20.59
CA PRO A 167 5.21 7.31 -20.24
C PRO A 167 5.71 6.71 -18.92
N VAL A 168 4.89 6.72 -17.86
CA VAL A 168 5.24 6.15 -16.55
C VAL A 168 5.51 4.65 -16.66
N ILE A 169 4.70 3.93 -17.44
CA ILE A 169 4.91 2.49 -17.67
C ILE A 169 6.23 2.21 -18.39
N LYS A 170 6.66 3.09 -19.32
CA LYS A 170 7.98 2.99 -19.96
C LYS A 170 9.10 3.26 -18.98
N ASP A 171 8.94 4.21 -18.07
CA ASP A 171 9.92 4.49 -17.02
C ASP A 171 10.07 3.29 -16.07
N ILE A 172 8.95 2.63 -15.70
CA ILE A 172 8.97 1.38 -14.94
C ILE A 172 9.74 0.30 -15.71
N LEU A 173 9.48 0.13 -17.02
CA LEU A 173 10.23 -0.84 -17.83
C LEU A 173 11.73 -0.56 -17.83
N ILE A 174 12.15 0.69 -18.06
CA ILE A 174 13.56 1.08 -18.04
C ILE A 174 14.19 0.71 -16.69
N LYS A 175 13.52 1.03 -15.58
CA LYS A 175 14.02 0.74 -14.25
C LYS A 175 14.17 -0.77 -13.99
N ILE A 176 13.22 -1.59 -14.43
CA ILE A 176 13.30 -3.05 -14.27
C ILE A 176 14.41 -3.66 -15.14
N GLU A 177 14.63 -3.13 -16.35
CA GLU A 177 15.77 -3.55 -17.17
C GLU A 177 17.12 -3.13 -16.55
N GLU A 178 17.19 -1.99 -15.84
CA GLU A 178 18.39 -1.62 -15.08
C GLU A 178 18.66 -2.59 -13.91
N ILE A 179 17.61 -2.94 -13.18
CA ILE A 179 17.62 -3.95 -12.11
C ILE A 179 18.17 -5.29 -12.65
N GLU A 180 17.65 -5.76 -13.79
CA GLU A 180 18.12 -6.97 -14.49
C GLU A 180 19.61 -6.88 -14.87
N ARG A 181 20.03 -5.77 -15.50
CA ARG A 181 21.41 -5.59 -15.99
C ARG A 181 22.46 -5.52 -14.89
N LEU A 182 22.14 -4.99 -13.71
CA LEU A 182 23.08 -4.92 -12.60
C LEU A 182 23.49 -6.29 -12.03
N HIS A 183 22.86 -7.38 -12.49
CA HIS A 183 23.04 -8.72 -11.96
C HIS A 183 23.51 -9.76 -13.01
N GLN A 184 23.83 -9.32 -14.22
CA GLN A 184 24.56 -10.10 -15.24
C GLN A 184 26.06 -9.81 -15.17
#